data_AF-A0A5E3WR63-F1
#
_entry.id   AF-A0A5E3WR63-F1
#
_cell.length_a   1.000
_cell.length_b   1.000
_cell.length_c   1.000
_cell.angle_alpha   90.00
_cell.angle_beta   90.00
_cell.angle_gamma   90.00
#
_symmetry.space_group_name_H-M   'P 1'
#
loop_
_entity.id
_entity.type
_entity.pdbx_description
1 polymer ?
#
loop_
_entity_poly.entity_id
_entity_poly.type
_entity_poly.pdbx_seq_one_letter_code
_entity_poly.pdbx_strand_id
1 'polypeptide(L)'
;MSLAKLTAVSTSTLSLLLERQRLQTLPQYTSQTSNPLHLPQITKNLRQLKAGILALEQSEGRTEAVTLLSSQYGRMRGMLGEDADRAGIEVLEEPKPEPKGEDEYERELSPPVGKTHTRSSSTEPIYTPYADDPEAGPEPGVLLQEQQRLMEDQDIRLDSLAQSIGRQRDISLRINDEIGTHQGLLEELDHDLDSTSHRLGRARRQLGTFAQKAKANGSTLTIAGLIFVLLILIIVFKT
;
A
#
# COMPACT_ATOMS: atom_id res chain seq x y z
N MET A 1 -9.15 -4.32 16.22
CA MET A 1 -8.30 -4.80 15.10
C MET A 1 -6.87 -4.62 15.51
N SER A 2 -6.01 -5.60 15.21
CA SER A 2 -4.58 -5.48 15.45
C SER A 2 -3.94 -4.45 14.51
N LEU A 3 -2.85 -3.83 14.95
CA LEU A 3 -2.03 -2.91 14.15
C LEU A 3 -1.57 -3.58 12.83
N ALA A 4 -1.21 -4.86 12.89
CA ALA A 4 -0.79 -5.65 11.73
C ALA A 4 -1.88 -5.78 10.65
N LYS A 5 -3.14 -5.93 11.06
CA LYS A 5 -4.27 -5.97 10.11
C LYS A 5 -4.48 -4.61 9.45
N LEU A 6 -4.30 -3.52 10.20
CA LEU A 6 -4.44 -2.16 9.65
C LEU A 6 -3.32 -1.83 8.66
N THR A 7 -2.09 -2.21 8.94
CA THR A 7 -0.98 -2.02 7.99
C THR A 7 -1.17 -2.84 6.73
N ALA A 8 -1.63 -4.09 6.84
CA ALA A 8 -1.91 -4.94 5.68
C ALA A 8 -3.02 -4.35 4.78
N VAL A 9 -4.14 -3.93 5.39
CA VAL A 9 -5.23 -3.25 4.66
C VAL A 9 -4.71 -1.98 3.99
N SER A 10 -3.87 -1.20 4.68
CA SER A 10 -3.24 0.02 4.15
C SER A 10 -2.37 -0.23 2.92
N THR A 11 -1.51 -1.26 2.97
CA THR A 11 -0.65 -1.65 1.85
C THR A 11 -1.49 -2.13 0.66
N SER A 12 -2.49 -2.97 0.91
CA SER A 12 -3.41 -3.44 -0.14
C SER A 12 -4.13 -2.27 -0.81
N THR A 13 -4.64 -1.30 -0.04
CA THR A 13 -5.27 -0.10 -0.60
C THR A 13 -4.32 0.75 -1.42
N LEU A 14 -3.07 0.90 -1.00
CA LEU A 14 -2.07 1.62 -1.79
C LEU A 14 -1.79 0.92 -3.12
N SER A 15 -1.63 -0.41 -3.11
CA SER A 15 -1.42 -1.18 -4.35
C SER A 15 -2.56 -0.96 -5.34
N LEU A 16 -3.81 -1.03 -4.87
CA LEU A 16 -5.01 -0.79 -5.70
C LEU A 16 -5.07 0.66 -6.23
N LEU A 17 -4.68 1.64 -5.41
CA LEU A 17 -4.65 3.06 -5.82
C LEU A 17 -3.56 3.34 -6.86
N LEU A 18 -2.37 2.76 -6.68
CA LEU A 18 -1.26 2.90 -7.64
C LEU A 18 -1.55 2.19 -8.96
N GLU A 19 -2.18 1.01 -8.92
CA GLU A 19 -2.65 0.33 -10.14
C GLU A 19 -3.66 1.19 -10.90
N ARG A 20 -4.60 1.82 -10.19
CA ARG A 20 -5.55 2.78 -10.78
C ARG A 20 -4.83 3.98 -11.39
N GLN A 21 -3.86 4.58 -10.72
CA GLN A 21 -3.09 5.71 -11.27
C GLN A 21 -2.29 5.29 -12.51
N ARG A 22 -1.64 4.12 -12.48
CA ARG A 22 -0.93 3.57 -13.64
C ARG A 22 -1.85 3.38 -14.84
N LEU A 23 -3.09 2.96 -14.61
CA LEU A 23 -4.08 2.81 -15.67
C LEU A 23 -4.52 4.16 -16.27
N GLN A 24 -4.54 5.23 -15.47
CA GLN A 24 -4.90 6.57 -15.90
C GLN A 24 -3.79 7.28 -16.70
N THR A 25 -2.52 6.91 -16.51
CA THR A 25 -1.38 7.52 -17.22
C THR A 25 -1.15 6.95 -18.62
N LEU A 26 -1.91 5.94 -19.05
CA LEU A 26 -1.83 5.37 -20.40
C LEU A 26 -2.54 6.31 -21.42
N PRO A 27 -1.80 6.88 -22.41
CA PRO A 27 -2.27 7.99 -23.26
C PRO A 27 -3.47 7.67 -24.18
N GLN A 28 -3.89 6.41 -24.30
CA GLN A 28 -5.05 5.99 -25.08
C GLN A 28 -6.36 5.89 -24.27
N TYR A 29 -6.32 6.22 -22.97
CA TYR A 29 -7.47 6.21 -22.06
C TYR A 29 -7.88 7.62 -21.60
N THR A 30 -7.76 8.62 -22.48
CA THR A 30 -8.25 9.98 -22.22
C THR A 30 -9.78 10.09 -22.24
N SER A 31 -10.50 9.01 -22.57
CA SER A 31 -11.96 8.91 -22.48
C SER A 31 -12.42 8.49 -21.07
N GLN A 32 -12.41 9.45 -20.14
CA GLN A 32 -13.34 9.69 -19.01
C GLN A 32 -13.87 8.54 -18.12
N THR A 33 -13.43 7.30 -18.28
CA THR A 33 -13.93 6.15 -17.53
C THR A 33 -12.76 5.57 -16.76
N SER A 34 -12.51 6.16 -15.58
CA SER A 34 -11.69 5.52 -14.55
C SER A 34 -12.26 4.11 -14.33
N ASN A 35 -11.46 3.07 -14.57
CA ASN A 35 -11.92 1.70 -14.45
C ASN A 35 -12.55 1.49 -13.04
N PRO A 36 -13.87 1.25 -12.93
CA PRO A 36 -14.57 1.19 -11.66
C PRO A 36 -14.28 -0.10 -10.88
N LEU A 37 -13.47 -1.01 -11.43
CA LEU A 37 -13.26 -2.35 -10.91
C LEU A 37 -12.76 -2.35 -9.46
N HIS A 38 -11.77 -1.51 -9.14
CA HIS A 38 -11.15 -1.47 -7.81
C HIS A 38 -11.82 -0.48 -6.86
N LEU A 39 -12.75 0.36 -7.33
CA LEU A 39 -13.34 1.44 -6.54
C LEU A 39 -14.17 0.93 -5.34
N PRO A 40 -15.06 -0.08 -5.49
CA PRO A 40 -15.81 -0.62 -4.35
C PRO A 40 -14.90 -1.22 -3.28
N GLN A 41 -13.81 -1.88 -3.70
CA GLN A 41 -12.87 -2.51 -2.79
C GLN A 41 -12.00 -1.47 -2.05
N ILE A 42 -11.46 -0.48 -2.77
CA ILE A 42 -10.73 0.65 -2.18
C ILE A 42 -11.61 1.37 -1.15
N THR A 43 -12.87 1.65 -1.49
CA THR A 43 -13.77 2.36 -0.56
C THR A 43 -14.11 1.54 0.67
N LYS A 44 -14.33 0.22 0.53
CA LYS A 44 -14.55 -0.69 1.66
C LYS A 44 -13.32 -0.71 2.57
N ASN A 45 -12.14 -0.89 2.00
CA ASN A 45 -10.90 -0.98 2.76
C ASN A 45 -10.57 0.35 3.47
N LEU A 46 -10.78 1.51 2.82
CA LEU A 46 -10.61 2.82 3.46
C LEU A 46 -11.57 3.01 4.64
N ARG A 47 -12.84 2.60 4.53
CA ARG A 47 -13.78 2.64 5.66
C ARG A 47 -13.33 1.73 6.81
N GLN A 48 -12.85 0.53 6.48
CA GLN A 48 -12.35 -0.42 7.46
C GLN A 48 -11.09 0.11 8.17
N LEU A 49 -10.17 0.71 7.42
CA LEU A 49 -8.95 1.32 7.93
C LEU A 49 -9.26 2.51 8.84
N LYS A 50 -10.19 3.39 8.45
CA LYS A 50 -10.67 4.48 9.31
C LYS A 50 -11.25 3.97 10.63
N ALA A 51 -12.18 3.02 10.56
CA ALA A 51 -12.82 2.46 11.75
C ALA A 51 -11.79 1.79 12.68
N GLY A 52 -10.80 1.10 12.11
CA GLY A 52 -9.74 0.46 12.88
C GLY A 52 -8.75 1.44 13.51
N ILE A 53 -8.39 2.54 12.81
CA ILE A 53 -7.55 3.61 13.37
C ILE A 53 -8.23 4.23 14.59
N LEU A 54 -9.53 4.55 14.50
CA LEU A 54 -10.29 5.11 15.61
C LEU A 54 -10.37 4.15 16.81
N ALA A 55 -10.59 2.85 16.53
CA ALA A 55 -10.60 1.84 17.58
C ALA A 55 -9.23 1.67 18.25
N LEU A 56 -8.13 1.74 17.47
CA LEU A 56 -6.76 1.63 17.97
C LEU A 56 -6.38 2.86 18.81
N GLU A 57 -6.77 4.06 18.37
CA GLU A 57 -6.59 5.29 19.14
C GLU A 57 -7.35 5.24 20.48
N GLN A 58 -8.56 4.66 20.50
CA GLN A 58 -9.33 4.50 21.73
C GLN A 58 -8.71 3.49 22.70
N SER A 59 -8.07 2.41 22.20
CA SER A 59 -7.51 1.36 23.05
C SER A 59 -6.08 1.63 23.54
N GLU A 60 -5.21 2.13 22.65
CA GLU A 60 -3.77 2.30 22.92
C GLU A 60 -3.38 3.78 23.07
N GLY A 61 -4.31 4.70 22.81
CA GLY A 61 -4.03 6.13 22.74
C GLY A 61 -3.40 6.52 21.41
N ARG A 62 -2.97 7.78 21.33
CA ARG A 62 -2.42 8.38 20.11
C ARG A 62 -0.93 8.04 19.94
N THR A 63 -0.64 6.78 19.66
CA THR A 63 0.72 6.27 19.42
C THR A 63 1.26 6.75 18.06
N GLU A 64 2.59 6.74 17.86
CA GLU A 64 3.23 7.06 16.57
C GLU A 64 2.69 6.21 15.40
N ALA A 65 2.34 4.95 15.67
CA ALA A 65 1.73 4.09 14.64
C ALA A 65 0.34 4.62 14.18
N VAL A 66 -0.46 5.16 15.11
CA VAL A 66 -1.78 5.72 14.83
C VAL A 66 -1.66 7.00 14.00
N THR A 67 -0.68 7.85 14.29
CA THR A 67 -0.42 9.08 13.52
C THR A 67 0.08 8.76 12.11
N LEU A 68 0.98 7.78 11.97
CA LEU A 68 1.44 7.31 10.66
C LEU A 68 0.29 6.73 9.83
N LEU A 69 -0.55 5.85 10.40
CA LEU A 69 -1.71 5.28 9.72
C LEU A 69 -2.74 6.35 9.32
N SER A 70 -2.98 7.34 10.19
CA SER A 70 -3.85 8.48 9.89
C SER A 70 -3.33 9.31 8.71
N SER A 71 -2.02 9.61 8.70
CA SER A 71 -1.41 10.34 7.58
C SER A 71 -1.46 9.54 6.27
N GLN A 72 -1.30 8.21 6.35
CA GLN A 72 -1.36 7.32 5.20
C GLN A 72 -2.79 7.25 4.66
N TYR A 73 -3.80 7.16 5.53
CA TYR A 73 -5.21 7.27 5.16
C TYR A 73 -5.51 8.59 4.44
N GLY A 74 -5.03 9.72 4.98
CA GLY A 74 -5.20 11.04 4.36
C GLY A 74 -4.62 11.09 2.94
N ARG A 75 -3.40 10.58 2.76
CA ARG A 75 -2.76 10.45 1.43
C ARG A 75 -3.56 9.57 0.47
N MET A 76 -3.99 8.39 0.92
CA MET A 76 -4.76 7.44 0.09
C MET A 76 -6.12 8.00 -0.32
N ARG A 77 -6.80 8.70 0.59
CA ARG A 77 -8.04 9.42 0.31
C ARG A 77 -7.80 10.54 -0.70
N GLY A 78 -6.72 11.29 -0.56
CA GLY A 78 -6.31 12.33 -1.52
C GLY A 78 -6.07 11.80 -2.93
N MET A 79 -5.44 10.62 -3.05
CA MET A 79 -5.23 9.95 -4.36
C MET A 79 -6.55 9.53 -5.03
N LEU A 80 -7.62 9.36 -4.25
CA LEU A 80 -8.93 8.98 -4.75
C LEU A 80 -9.73 10.20 -5.23
N GLY A 81 -9.47 11.39 -4.68
CA GLY A 81 -10.03 12.67 -5.15
C GLY A 81 -11.57 12.69 -5.08
N GLU A 82 -12.21 13.16 -6.14
CA GLU A 82 -13.68 13.27 -6.25
C GLU A 82 -14.41 11.94 -6.04
N ASP A 83 -13.78 10.80 -6.35
CA ASP A 83 -14.37 9.49 -6.14
C ASP A 83 -14.49 9.16 -4.63
N ALA A 84 -13.63 9.73 -3.79
CA ALA A 84 -13.74 9.59 -2.33
C ALA A 84 -14.95 10.34 -1.79
N ASP A 85 -15.18 11.55 -2.31
CA ASP A 85 -16.29 12.40 -1.91
C ASP A 85 -17.62 11.81 -2.40
N ARG A 86 -17.66 11.31 -3.64
CA ARG A 86 -18.82 10.57 -4.18
C ARG A 86 -19.12 9.30 -3.39
N ALA A 87 -18.11 8.63 -2.86
CA ALA A 87 -18.27 7.45 -2.00
C ALA A 87 -18.52 7.78 -0.51
N GLY A 88 -18.57 9.06 -0.13
CA GLY A 88 -18.80 9.49 1.25
C GLY A 88 -17.67 9.10 2.22
N ILE A 89 -16.42 9.05 1.74
CA ILE A 89 -15.27 8.76 2.60
C ILE A 89 -14.86 10.04 3.33
N GLU A 90 -15.13 10.09 4.64
CA GLU A 90 -14.80 11.24 5.48
C GLU A 90 -13.29 11.45 5.65
N VAL A 91 -12.89 12.72 5.78
CA VAL A 91 -11.53 13.12 6.16
C VAL A 91 -11.29 12.62 7.59
N LEU A 92 -10.16 11.98 7.87
CA LEU A 92 -9.66 11.95 9.24
C LEU A 92 -9.01 13.31 9.47
N GLU A 93 -9.53 14.06 10.44
CA GLU A 93 -9.02 15.37 10.81
C GLU A 93 -7.62 15.19 11.39
N GLU A 94 -6.59 15.49 10.59
CA GLU A 94 -5.21 15.55 11.09
C GLU A 94 -5.12 16.68 12.12
N PRO A 95 -4.41 16.46 13.24
CA PRO A 95 -4.14 17.57 14.14
C PRO A 95 -3.23 18.54 13.38
N LYS A 96 -3.70 19.78 13.22
CA LYS A 96 -2.85 20.90 12.79
C LYS A 96 -1.61 20.90 13.69
N PRO A 97 -0.38 20.77 13.13
CA PRO A 97 0.80 20.80 13.97
C PRO A 97 0.87 22.18 14.63
N GLU A 98 0.81 22.21 15.97
CA GLU A 98 1.21 23.39 16.73
C GLU A 98 2.71 23.62 16.50
N PRO A 99 3.13 24.88 16.28
CA PRO A 99 4.50 25.20 15.94
C PRO A 99 5.38 25.02 17.19
N LYS A 100 6.27 24.03 17.16
CA LYS A 100 7.42 23.98 18.06
C LYS A 100 8.66 24.39 17.27
N GLY A 101 9.37 25.35 17.85
CA GLY A 101 10.45 26.13 17.26
C GLY A 101 11.51 25.29 16.54
N GLU A 102 11.80 25.77 15.33
CA GLU A 102 13.13 26.11 14.82
C GLU A 102 14.26 25.13 15.18
N ASP A 103 14.70 24.35 14.19
CA ASP A 103 16.05 24.54 13.63
C ASP A 103 16.19 23.88 12.24
N GLU A 104 16.60 24.72 11.29
CA GLU A 104 17.33 24.46 10.04
C GLU A 104 16.97 23.23 9.18
N TYR A 105 16.18 23.47 8.12
CA TYR A 105 16.59 23.20 6.72
C TYR A 105 15.71 24.04 5.77
N GLU A 106 15.77 25.38 5.90
CA GLU A 106 15.36 26.26 4.81
C GLU A 106 16.56 26.47 3.88
N ARG A 107 16.48 25.85 2.70
CA ARG A 107 17.20 26.37 1.54
C ARG A 107 16.17 27.05 0.65
N GLU A 108 15.87 28.28 1.02
CA GLU A 108 15.35 29.32 0.14
C GLU A 108 16.02 29.22 -1.24
N LEU A 109 15.21 29.20 -2.31
CA LEU A 109 15.50 30.01 -3.49
C LEU A 109 14.24 30.14 -4.34
N SER A 110 13.71 31.34 -4.40
CA SER A 110 12.98 31.91 -5.54
C SER A 110 13.41 33.38 -5.67
N PRO A 111 13.28 34.07 -6.81
CA PRO A 111 13.30 33.67 -8.22
C PRO A 111 14.34 34.55 -9.00
N PRO A 112 14.37 34.55 -10.36
CA PRO A 112 13.70 35.68 -11.00
C PRO A 112 12.98 35.37 -12.32
N VAL A 113 11.97 36.19 -12.55
CA VAL A 113 11.32 36.48 -13.84
C VAL A 113 12.37 36.81 -14.91
N GLY A 114 12.24 36.23 -16.11
CA GLY A 114 12.81 36.83 -17.32
C GLY A 114 13.17 35.90 -18.47
N LYS A 115 12.26 35.89 -19.47
CA LYS A 115 12.53 35.80 -20.92
C LYS A 115 12.94 34.43 -21.50
N THR A 116 12.00 33.90 -22.30
CA THR A 116 12.17 33.44 -23.68
C THR A 116 13.50 32.77 -24.02
N HIS A 117 13.49 31.45 -24.29
CA HIS A 117 14.09 30.86 -25.49
C HIS A 117 13.60 29.42 -25.73
N THR A 118 12.86 29.29 -26.82
CA THR A 118 12.92 28.20 -27.82
C THR A 118 12.86 26.74 -27.36
N ARG A 119 11.63 26.23 -27.37
CA ARG A 119 11.28 24.82 -27.62
C ARG A 119 11.80 24.41 -29.01
N SER A 120 12.81 23.54 -29.07
CA SER A 120 13.22 22.85 -30.30
C SER A 120 13.05 21.34 -30.10
N SER A 121 12.00 20.81 -30.73
CA SER A 121 11.82 19.43 -31.19
C SER A 121 10.36 19.22 -31.59
N SER A 122 9.84 20.14 -32.43
CA SER A 122 8.86 19.72 -33.42
C SER A 122 9.67 19.10 -34.55
N THR A 123 9.52 17.80 -34.75
CA THR A 123 9.76 17.17 -36.05
C THR A 123 8.81 17.86 -37.03
N GLU A 124 9.26 18.96 -37.63
CA GLU A 124 8.60 19.52 -38.79
C GLU A 124 8.84 18.59 -39.98
N PRO A 125 7.82 18.34 -40.82
CA PRO A 125 8.06 17.73 -42.11
C PRO A 125 9.01 18.65 -42.90
N ILE A 126 10.07 18.08 -43.45
CA ILE A 126 11.04 18.77 -44.31
C ILE A 126 10.25 19.46 -45.44
N TYR A 127 10.16 20.79 -45.40
CA TYR A 127 9.55 21.57 -46.46
C TYR A 127 10.49 21.60 -47.66
N THR A 128 10.19 20.79 -48.68
CA THR A 128 10.81 20.92 -49.98
C THR A 128 10.32 22.21 -50.64
N PRO A 129 11.21 23.08 -51.18
CA PRO A 129 10.80 24.22 -51.97
C PRO A 129 9.82 23.80 -53.06
N TYR A 130 8.67 24.46 -53.14
CA TYR A 130 7.71 24.25 -54.22
C TYR A 130 8.37 24.69 -55.53
N ALA A 131 8.84 23.72 -56.30
CA ALA A 131 9.17 23.94 -57.70
C ALA A 131 7.84 23.94 -58.46
N ASP A 132 7.62 24.96 -59.30
CA ASP A 132 6.52 25.01 -60.26
C ASP A 132 6.72 23.97 -61.39
N ASP A 133 6.96 22.72 -61.02
CA ASP A 133 6.95 21.57 -61.90
C ASP A 133 5.66 20.78 -61.64
N PRO A 134 4.67 20.80 -62.55
CA PRO A 134 3.36 20.19 -62.32
C PRO A 134 3.39 18.65 -62.19
N GLU A 135 4.55 18.01 -62.34
CA GLU A 135 4.76 16.56 -62.20
C GLU A 135 5.44 16.13 -60.88
N ALA A 136 5.78 17.05 -59.96
CA ALA A 136 6.55 16.74 -58.75
C ALA A 136 5.73 16.63 -57.45
N GLY A 137 4.41 16.45 -57.53
CA GLY A 137 3.58 16.08 -56.38
C GLY A 137 3.56 14.56 -56.22
N PRO A 138 3.65 13.99 -55.00
CA PRO A 138 3.48 12.55 -54.84
C PRO A 138 2.13 12.15 -55.45
N GLU A 139 2.19 11.25 -56.43
CA GLU A 139 1.02 10.70 -57.14
C GLU A 139 -0.10 10.39 -56.13
N PRO A 140 -1.35 10.88 -56.34
CA PRO A 140 -2.44 10.69 -55.38
C PRO A 140 -2.65 9.23 -54.97
N GLY A 141 -2.35 8.29 -55.87
CA GLY A 141 -2.38 6.85 -55.59
C GLY A 141 -1.29 6.37 -54.63
N VAL A 142 -0.09 6.95 -54.68
CA VAL A 142 1.03 6.61 -53.77
C VAL A 142 0.75 7.13 -52.37
N LEU A 143 0.20 8.34 -52.24
CA LEU A 143 -0.26 8.91 -50.96
C LEU A 143 -1.39 8.09 -50.33
N LEU A 144 -2.37 7.65 -51.13
CA LEU A 144 -3.45 6.77 -50.68
C LEU A 144 -2.94 5.41 -50.21
N GLN A 145 -1.96 4.85 -50.91
CA GLN A 145 -1.34 3.57 -50.55
C GLN A 145 -0.52 3.68 -49.26
N GLU A 146 0.19 4.79 -49.06
CA GLU A 146 0.93 5.07 -47.82
C GLU A 146 -0.04 5.22 -46.63
N GLN A 147 -1.16 5.93 -46.83
CA GLN A 147 -2.21 6.08 -45.81
C GLN A 147 -2.88 4.74 -45.47
N GLN A 148 -3.17 3.88 -46.45
CA GLN A 148 -3.72 2.55 -46.22
C GLN A 148 -2.78 1.68 -45.40
N ARG A 149 -1.48 1.67 -45.72
CA ARG A 149 -0.48 0.94 -44.95
C ARG A 149 -0.38 1.44 -43.50
N LEU A 150 -0.45 2.76 -43.31
CA LEU A 150 -0.40 3.37 -41.98
C LEU A 150 -1.68 3.11 -41.17
N MET A 151 -2.83 2.92 -41.82
CA MET A 151 -4.08 2.49 -41.19
C MET A 151 -4.02 1.02 -40.78
N GLU A 152 -3.57 0.12 -41.67
CA GLU A 152 -3.38 -1.31 -41.34
C GLU A 152 -2.39 -1.52 -40.19
N ASP A 153 -1.27 -0.79 -40.18
CA ASP A 153 -0.26 -0.90 -39.13
C ASP A 153 -0.77 -0.39 -37.76
N GLN A 154 -1.75 0.52 -37.77
CA GLN A 154 -2.44 0.97 -36.56
C GLN A 154 -3.47 -0.05 -36.09
N ASP A 155 -4.25 -0.66 -36.98
CA ASP A 155 -5.24 -1.68 -36.61
C ASP A 155 -4.57 -2.89 -35.96
N ILE A 156 -3.44 -3.34 -36.49
CA ILE A 156 -2.64 -4.44 -35.89
C ILE A 156 -2.16 -4.07 -34.48
N ARG A 157 -1.79 -2.81 -34.24
CA ARG A 157 -1.39 -2.32 -32.91
C ARG A 157 -2.58 -2.26 -31.96
N LEU A 158 -3.76 -1.85 -32.45
CA LEU A 158 -4.98 -1.80 -31.65
C LEU A 158 -5.45 -3.20 -31.25
N ASP A 159 -5.35 -4.20 -32.13
CA ASP A 159 -5.68 -5.60 -31.79
C ASP A 159 -4.74 -6.18 -30.73
N SER A 160 -3.43 -5.96 -30.88
CA SER A 160 -2.43 -6.37 -29.89
C SER A 160 -2.65 -5.68 -28.54
N LEU A 161 -3.05 -4.40 -28.57
CA LEU A 161 -3.41 -3.63 -27.38
C LEU A 161 -4.69 -4.17 -26.75
N ALA A 162 -5.75 -4.43 -27.54
CA ALA A 162 -7.01 -4.99 -27.07
C ALA A 162 -6.80 -6.35 -26.41
N GLN A 163 -5.95 -7.21 -26.99
CA GLN A 163 -5.59 -8.50 -26.41
C GLN A 163 -4.79 -8.33 -25.10
N SER A 164 -3.91 -7.32 -25.03
CA SER A 164 -3.14 -6.99 -23.83
C SER A 164 -4.02 -6.43 -22.71
N ILE A 165 -5.01 -5.61 -23.05
CA ILE A 165 -6.03 -5.08 -22.13
C ILE A 165 -6.92 -6.22 -21.63
N GLY A 166 -7.33 -7.14 -22.51
CA GLY A 166 -8.08 -8.34 -22.13
C GLY A 166 -7.32 -9.18 -21.10
N ARG A 167 -6.05 -9.47 -21.37
CA ARG A 167 -5.16 -10.16 -20.41
C ARG A 167 -4.99 -9.38 -19.10
N GLN A 168 -4.82 -8.06 -19.19
CA GLN A 168 -4.66 -7.22 -18.00
C GLN A 168 -5.93 -7.23 -17.14
N ARG A 169 -7.11 -7.17 -17.76
CA ARG A 169 -8.40 -7.29 -17.09
C ARG A 169 -8.53 -8.64 -16.36
N ASP A 170 -8.16 -9.73 -17.02
CA ASP A 170 -8.17 -11.07 -16.41
C ASP A 170 -7.20 -11.17 -15.23
N ILE A 171 -6.02 -10.53 -15.33
CA ILE A 171 -5.05 -10.44 -14.24
C ILE A 171 -5.64 -9.62 -13.08
N SER A 172 -6.22 -8.44 -13.32
CA SER A 172 -6.83 -7.61 -12.27
C SER A 172 -8.02 -8.30 -11.58
N LEU A 173 -8.81 -9.11 -12.31
CA LEU A 173 -9.87 -9.94 -11.73
C LEU A 173 -9.30 -11.04 -10.81
N ARG A 174 -8.24 -11.72 -11.24
CA ARG A 174 -7.56 -12.72 -10.41
C ARG A 174 -6.90 -12.10 -9.18
N ILE A 175 -6.27 -10.93 -9.32
CA ILE A 175 -5.71 -10.17 -8.19
C ILE A 175 -6.82 -9.78 -7.21
N ASN A 176 -7.99 -9.37 -7.70
CA ASN A 176 -9.13 -9.05 -6.84
C ASN A 176 -9.59 -10.27 -6.01
N ASP A 177 -9.73 -11.43 -6.65
CA ASP A 177 -10.13 -12.67 -5.97
C ASP A 177 -9.07 -13.13 -4.96
N GLU A 178 -7.80 -12.96 -5.30
CA GLU A 178 -6.67 -13.26 -4.41
C GLU A 178 -6.63 -12.30 -3.22
N ILE A 179 -6.91 -11.00 -3.38
CA ILE A 179 -7.01 -10.05 -2.25
C ILE A 179 -8.19 -10.42 -1.34
N GLY A 180 -9.31 -10.86 -1.91
CA GLY A 180 -10.43 -11.38 -1.12
C GLY A 180 -10.03 -12.60 -0.27
N THR A 181 -9.23 -13.49 -0.86
CA THR A 181 -8.67 -14.67 -0.18
C THR A 181 -7.65 -14.28 0.89
N HIS A 182 -6.76 -13.34 0.60
CA HIS A 182 -5.79 -12.80 1.57
C HIS A 182 -6.48 -12.13 2.77
N GLN A 183 -7.62 -11.46 2.57
CA GLN A 183 -8.39 -10.89 3.68
C GLN A 183 -8.93 -11.99 4.61
N GLY A 184 -9.37 -13.13 4.07
CA GLY A 184 -9.80 -14.28 4.86
C GLY A 184 -8.65 -14.93 5.62
N LEU A 185 -7.50 -15.12 4.97
CA LEU A 185 -6.29 -15.65 5.61
C LEU A 185 -5.77 -14.74 6.73
N LEU A 186 -5.83 -13.40 6.54
CA LEU A 186 -5.45 -12.44 7.58
C LEU A 186 -6.42 -12.45 8.77
N GLU A 187 -7.70 -12.75 8.55
CA GLU A 187 -8.70 -12.88 9.63
C GLU A 187 -8.47 -14.13 10.46
N GLU A 188 -8.16 -15.25 9.81
CA GLU A 188 -7.76 -16.50 10.48
C GLU A 188 -6.45 -16.33 11.25
N LEU A 189 -5.45 -15.66 10.65
CA LEU A 189 -4.20 -15.34 11.33
C LEU A 189 -4.41 -14.46 12.57
N ASP A 190 -5.27 -13.44 12.49
CA ASP A 190 -5.62 -12.58 13.64
C ASP A 190 -6.27 -13.40 14.76
N HIS A 191 -7.18 -14.32 14.41
CA HIS A 191 -7.80 -15.23 15.36
C HIS A 191 -6.78 -16.15 16.05
N ASP A 192 -5.85 -16.71 15.27
CA ASP A 192 -4.77 -17.55 15.79
C ASP A 192 -3.81 -16.78 16.69
N LEU A 193 -3.49 -15.53 16.34
CA LEU A 193 -2.67 -14.64 17.16
C LEU A 193 -3.37 -14.28 18.48
N ASP A 194 -4.66 -13.99 18.49
CA ASP A 194 -5.44 -13.75 19.71
C ASP A 194 -5.46 -14.99 20.60
N SER A 195 -5.68 -16.17 20.02
CA SER A 195 -5.64 -17.44 20.75
C SER A 195 -4.26 -17.67 21.40
N THR A 196 -3.19 -17.33 20.67
CA THR A 196 -1.80 -17.44 21.12
C THR A 196 -1.49 -16.42 22.21
N SER A 197 -1.95 -15.17 22.07
CA SER A 197 -1.84 -14.12 23.08
C SER A 197 -2.52 -14.51 24.40
N HIS A 198 -3.72 -15.09 24.34
CA HIS A 198 -4.40 -15.62 25.51
C HIS A 198 -3.64 -16.77 26.18
N ARG A 199 -3.06 -17.69 25.39
CA ARG A 199 -2.24 -18.80 25.91
C ARG A 199 -0.96 -18.28 26.57
N LEU A 200 -0.24 -17.36 25.93
CA LEU A 200 0.94 -16.68 26.48
C LEU A 200 0.59 -15.90 27.75
N GLY A 201 -0.55 -15.21 27.79
CA GLY A 201 -1.03 -14.50 28.97
C GLY A 201 -1.31 -15.41 30.15
N ARG A 202 -1.77 -16.64 29.92
CA ARG A 202 -1.93 -17.66 30.97
C ARG A 202 -0.58 -18.24 31.39
N ALA A 203 0.29 -18.58 30.44
CA ALA A 203 1.63 -19.09 30.71
C ALA A 203 2.46 -18.09 31.53
N ARG A 204 2.43 -16.80 31.18
CA ARG A 204 3.11 -15.73 31.92
C ARG A 204 2.62 -15.62 33.36
N ARG A 205 1.30 -15.73 33.60
CA ARG A 205 0.72 -15.70 34.96
C ARG A 205 1.14 -16.92 35.77
N GLN A 206 1.15 -18.10 35.17
CA GLN A 206 1.67 -19.31 35.82
C GLN A 206 3.14 -19.15 36.16
N LEU A 207 3.98 -18.73 35.21
CA LEU A 207 5.41 -18.46 35.44
C LEU A 207 5.64 -17.44 36.55
N GLY A 208 4.88 -16.35 36.59
CA GLY A 208 4.96 -15.37 37.68
C GLY A 208 4.60 -15.97 39.05
N THR A 209 3.59 -16.84 39.08
CA THR A 209 3.19 -17.56 40.30
C THR A 209 4.27 -18.56 40.73
N PHE A 210 4.89 -19.27 39.79
CA PHE A 210 6.00 -20.18 40.07
C PHE A 210 7.24 -19.43 40.55
N ALA A 211 7.61 -18.33 39.91
CA ALA A 211 8.73 -17.49 40.33
C ALA A 211 8.52 -16.96 41.75
N GLN A 212 7.30 -16.52 42.08
CA GLN A 212 6.97 -16.05 43.43
C GLN A 212 7.02 -17.18 44.47
N LYS A 213 6.48 -18.37 44.14
CA LYS A 213 6.56 -19.55 45.01
C LYS A 213 8.00 -20.04 45.21
N ALA A 214 8.82 -20.03 44.15
CA ALA A 214 10.22 -20.39 44.21
C ALA A 214 11.03 -19.40 45.07
N LYS A 215 10.72 -18.10 44.98
CA LYS A 215 11.34 -17.08 45.84
C LYS A 215 10.97 -17.25 47.32
N ALA A 216 9.70 -17.56 47.62
CA ALA A 216 9.24 -17.75 48.99
C ALA A 216 9.77 -19.04 49.63
N ASN A 217 9.77 -20.15 48.87
CA ASN A 217 10.15 -21.47 49.37
C ASN A 217 11.62 -21.83 49.08
N GLY A 218 12.39 -20.92 48.48
CA GLY A 218 13.76 -21.19 48.03
C GLY A 218 14.66 -21.65 49.18
N SER A 219 14.58 -21.03 50.35
CA SER A 219 15.33 -21.43 51.55
C SER A 219 14.94 -22.83 52.04
N THR A 220 13.66 -23.16 52.04
CA THR A 220 13.18 -24.49 52.44
C THR A 220 13.62 -25.56 51.43
N LEU A 221 13.61 -25.23 50.13
CA LEU A 221 14.04 -26.12 49.05
C LEU A 221 15.55 -26.39 49.12
N THR A 222 16.37 -25.36 49.41
CA THR A 222 17.82 -25.52 49.57
C THR A 222 18.17 -26.34 50.80
N ILE A 223 17.49 -26.11 51.94
CA ILE A 223 17.68 -26.90 53.16
C ILE A 223 17.30 -28.38 52.90
N ALA A 224 16.15 -28.65 52.27
CA ALA A 224 15.73 -30.00 51.93
C ALA A 224 16.72 -30.71 50.99
N GLY A 225 17.27 -29.99 50.00
CA GLY A 225 18.32 -30.50 49.11
C GLY A 225 19.61 -30.84 49.87
N LEU A 226 20.05 -30.00 50.80
CA LEU A 226 21.20 -30.27 51.67
C LEU A 226 21.00 -31.55 52.51
N ILE A 227 19.82 -31.73 53.09
CA ILE A 227 19.48 -32.95 53.86
C ILE A 227 19.51 -34.20 52.96
N PHE A 228 18.97 -34.10 51.74
CA PHE A 228 18.99 -35.22 50.78
C PHE A 228 20.41 -35.61 50.37
N VAL A 229 21.28 -34.63 50.09
CA VAL A 229 22.70 -34.88 49.82
C VAL A 229 23.40 -35.52 51.01
N LEU A 230 23.11 -35.06 52.23
CA LEU A 230 23.65 -35.64 53.46
C LEU A 230 23.22 -37.10 53.64
N LEU A 231 21.94 -37.42 53.38
CA LEU A 231 21.44 -38.81 53.43
C LEU A 231 22.14 -39.71 52.42
N ILE A 232 22.34 -39.23 51.19
CA ILE A 232 23.11 -39.98 50.17
C ILE A 232 24.53 -40.23 50.65
N LEU A 233 25.21 -39.21 51.18
CA LEU A 233 26.56 -39.34 51.73
C LEU A 233 26.60 -40.38 52.85
N ILE A 234 25.64 -40.37 53.77
CA ILE A 234 25.56 -41.36 54.85
C ILE A 234 25.39 -42.76 54.27
N ILE A 235 24.48 -42.97 53.31
CA ILE A 235 24.26 -44.30 52.72
C ILE A 235 25.53 -44.79 52.03
N VAL A 236 26.18 -43.95 51.22
CA VAL A 236 27.39 -44.31 50.46
C VAL A 236 28.59 -44.54 51.36
N PHE A 237 28.73 -43.80 52.47
CA PHE A 237 29.88 -43.91 53.36
C PHE A 237 29.70 -44.97 54.46
N LYS A 238 28.45 -45.30 54.81
CA LYS A 238 28.09 -46.32 55.81
C LYS A 238 27.93 -47.71 55.18
N THR A 239 27.63 -47.79 53.89
CA THR A 239 27.71 -49.02 53.09
C THR A 239 29.15 -49.25 52.68
#